data_AF-A0A8S4GRS0-F1
#
_entry.id   AF-A0A8S4GRS0-F1
#
_cell.length_a   1.000
_cell.length_b   1.000
_cell.length_c   1.000
_cell.angle_alpha   90.00
_cell.angle_beta   90.00
_cell.angle_gamma   90.00
#
_symmetry.space_group_name_H-M   'P 1'
#
loop_
_entity.id
_entity.type
_entity.pdbx_description
1 polymer ?
#
loop_
_entity_poly.entity_id
_entity_poly.type
_entity_poly.pdbx_seq_one_letter_code
_entity_poly.pdbx_strand_id
1 'polypeptide(L)'
;MSYWKLISDLCAPPAIFFIILLQIPRPRPLRRAILLTVKTFLGIPVFGVLKLVHLVMGLTFLSWAFQSKKLYEVYQYWQRREDYTIDQQCKSTQAEIKGRKWRFERNWWIALFIFVAWAMLARFYAITVTAFELEEHIGRMQEQHNEELAALRKQVRALGGEVPEGEGGEAGAEAEGAEEEPAKEEPASSEPKKDR
;
A
#
# COMPACT_ATOMS: atom_id res chain seq x y z
N MET A 1 -10.43 5.11 28.10
CA MET A 1 -9.95 5.02 26.71
C MET A 1 -11.15 5.20 25.78
N SER A 2 -11.12 6.13 24.83
CA SER A 2 -12.20 6.23 23.83
C SER A 2 -12.18 4.98 22.94
N TYR A 3 -13.31 4.32 22.72
CA TYR A 3 -13.42 3.12 21.85
C TYR A 3 -12.75 3.31 20.49
N TRP A 4 -12.86 4.52 19.94
CA TRP A 4 -12.17 4.94 18.72
C TRP A 4 -10.65 4.71 18.75
N LYS A 5 -10.01 5.11 19.85
CA LYS A 5 -8.56 5.00 20.01
C LYS A 5 -8.10 3.53 20.08
N LEU A 6 -8.89 2.68 20.74
CA LEU A 6 -8.61 1.25 20.80
C LEU A 6 -8.69 0.61 19.41
N ILE A 7 -9.71 0.97 18.61
CA ILE A 7 -9.85 0.48 17.23
C ILE A 7 -8.69 0.98 16.36
N SER A 8 -8.31 2.26 16.44
CA SER A 8 -7.22 2.79 15.63
C SER A 8 -5.88 2.15 15.98
N ASP A 9 -5.58 2.05 17.27
CA ASP A 9 -4.28 1.56 17.75
C ASP A 9 -4.12 0.05 17.49
N LEU A 10 -5.22 -0.71 17.48
CA LEU A 10 -5.21 -2.14 17.20
C LEU A 10 -5.24 -2.46 15.69
N CYS A 11 -6.06 -1.75 14.91
CA CYS A 11 -6.29 -2.09 13.50
C CYS A 11 -5.29 -1.44 12.53
N ALA A 12 -4.66 -0.31 12.88
CA ALA A 12 -3.76 0.38 11.96
C ALA A 12 -2.41 -0.33 11.79
N PRO A 13 -1.68 -0.72 12.85
CA PRO A 13 -0.33 -1.28 12.71
C PRO A 13 -0.28 -2.55 11.85
N PRO A 14 -1.19 -3.53 12.00
CA PRO A 14 -1.17 -4.74 11.17
C PRO A 14 -1.35 -4.44 9.68
N ALA A 15 -2.28 -3.53 9.32
CA ALA A 15 -2.52 -3.19 7.93
C ALA A 15 -1.28 -2.59 7.27
N ILE A 16 -0.69 -1.58 7.92
CA ILE A 16 0.51 -0.90 7.44
C ILE A 16 1.68 -1.89 7.33
N PHE A 17 1.87 -2.72 8.35
CA PHE A 17 2.93 -3.72 8.38
C PHE A 17 2.84 -4.68 7.19
N PHE A 18 1.65 -5.24 6.91
CA PHE A 18 1.50 -6.17 5.79
C PHE A 18 1.59 -5.50 4.42
N ILE A 19 1.15 -4.24 4.27
CA ILE A 19 1.35 -3.48 3.03
C ILE A 19 2.84 -3.30 2.76
N ILE A 20 3.61 -2.85 3.76
CA ILE A 20 5.06 -2.68 3.63
C ILE A 20 5.71 -4.02 3.31
N LEU A 21 5.31 -5.09 4.00
CA LEU A 21 5.86 -6.43 3.78
C LEU A 21 5.61 -6.96 2.36
N LEU A 22 4.47 -6.63 1.76
CA LEU A 22 4.11 -7.01 0.39
C LEU A 22 4.79 -6.18 -0.70
N GLN A 23 5.18 -4.94 -0.40
CA GLN A 23 5.79 -4.03 -1.39
C GLN A 23 7.28 -4.26 -1.59
N ILE A 24 7.96 -4.91 -0.64
CA ILE A 24 9.40 -5.12 -0.76
C ILE A 24 9.67 -6.17 -1.85
N PRO A 25 10.47 -5.87 -2.90
CA PRO A 25 10.91 -6.87 -3.86
C PRO A 25 11.85 -7.85 -3.15
N ARG A 26 11.50 -9.14 -3.15
CA ARG A 26 12.22 -10.17 -2.39
C ARG A 26 12.40 -11.45 -3.21
N PRO A 27 13.41 -12.28 -2.88
CA PRO A 27 13.63 -13.55 -3.58
C PRO A 27 12.43 -14.49 -3.45
N ARG A 28 12.20 -15.30 -4.48
CA ARG A 28 11.03 -16.20 -4.66
C ARG A 28 10.60 -16.97 -3.41
N PRO A 29 11.48 -17.70 -2.68
CA PRO A 29 11.05 -18.50 -1.52
C PRO A 29 10.46 -17.63 -0.41
N LEU A 30 11.04 -16.44 -0.21
CA LEU A 30 10.64 -15.54 0.84
C LEU A 30 9.32 -14.83 0.50
N ARG A 31 9.11 -14.47 -0.77
CA ARG A 31 7.81 -13.97 -1.26
C ARG A 31 6.69 -14.99 -1.01
N ARG A 32 6.94 -16.27 -1.29
CA ARG A 32 5.98 -17.35 -1.01
C ARG A 32 5.65 -17.48 0.47
N ALA A 33 6.67 -17.42 1.34
CA ALA A 33 6.47 -17.46 2.78
C ALA A 33 5.61 -16.28 3.27
N ILE A 34 5.90 -15.06 2.83
CA ILE A 34 5.12 -13.87 3.16
C ILE A 34 3.67 -14.03 2.69
N LEU A 35 3.44 -14.43 1.43
CA LEU A 35 2.09 -14.62 0.89
C LEU A 35 1.31 -15.66 1.68
N LEU A 36 1.94 -16.74 2.12
CA LEU A 36 1.32 -17.74 2.99
C LEU A 36 0.99 -17.15 4.37
N THR A 37 1.89 -16.39 4.99
CA THR A 37 1.63 -15.73 6.27
C THR A 37 0.46 -14.75 6.17
N VAL A 38 0.46 -13.91 5.14
CA VAL A 38 -0.61 -12.94 4.84
C VAL A 38 -1.92 -13.67 4.57
N LYS A 39 -1.92 -14.73 3.75
CA LYS A 39 -3.09 -15.56 3.47
C LYS A 39 -3.67 -16.18 4.74
N THR A 40 -2.83 -16.75 5.59
CA THR A 40 -3.25 -17.35 6.85
C THR A 40 -3.86 -16.30 7.76
N PHE A 41 -3.22 -15.14 7.89
CA PHE A 41 -3.71 -14.05 8.74
C PHE A 41 -5.03 -13.44 8.24
N LEU A 42 -5.13 -13.09 6.96
CA LEU A 42 -6.36 -12.54 6.37
C LEU A 42 -7.48 -13.59 6.30
N GLY A 43 -7.09 -14.86 6.17
CA GLY A 43 -7.98 -16.00 5.98
C GLY A 43 -8.52 -16.63 7.27
N ILE A 44 -8.15 -16.13 8.45
CA ILE A 44 -8.69 -16.65 9.72
C ILE A 44 -10.22 -16.56 9.68
N PRO A 45 -10.94 -17.69 9.74
CA PRO A 45 -12.40 -17.69 9.74
C PRO A 45 -12.87 -17.20 11.11
N VAL A 46 -13.70 -16.16 11.14
CA VAL A 46 -14.27 -15.64 12.39
C VAL A 46 -15.69 -16.14 12.58
N PHE A 47 -16.51 -16.09 11.54
CA PHE A 47 -17.90 -16.58 11.55
C PHE A 47 -18.22 -17.31 10.25
N GLY A 48 -17.97 -18.63 10.23
CA GLY A 48 -18.24 -19.49 9.07
C GLY A 48 -17.53 -19.00 7.80
N VAL A 49 -18.28 -18.31 6.92
CA VAL A 49 -17.81 -17.80 5.62
C VAL A 49 -17.07 -16.46 5.75
N LEU A 50 -17.26 -15.70 6.84
CA LEU A 50 -16.64 -14.41 7.04
C LEU A 50 -15.19 -14.56 7.51
N LYS A 51 -14.26 -14.16 6.64
CA LYS A 51 -12.82 -14.06 6.94
C LYS A 51 -12.54 -12.80 7.74
N LEU A 52 -11.48 -12.84 8.56
CA LEU A 52 -11.02 -11.71 9.38
C LEU A 52 -10.93 -10.39 8.61
N VAL A 53 -10.39 -10.43 7.38
CA VAL A 53 -10.26 -9.22 6.54
C VAL A 53 -11.60 -8.51 6.30
N HIS A 54 -12.68 -9.26 6.07
CA HIS A 54 -14.02 -8.69 5.81
C HIS A 54 -14.59 -8.07 7.08
N LEU A 55 -14.36 -8.71 8.23
CA LEU A 55 -14.80 -8.20 9.52
C LEU A 55 -14.08 -6.90 9.88
N VAL A 56 -12.75 -6.86 9.73
CA VAL A 56 -11.97 -5.66 10.04
C VAL A 56 -12.25 -4.54 9.04
N MET A 57 -12.44 -4.86 7.75
CA MET A 57 -12.91 -3.89 6.75
C MET A 57 -14.28 -3.32 7.12
N GLY A 58 -15.24 -4.16 7.51
CA GLY A 58 -16.55 -3.72 7.96
C GLY A 58 -16.48 -2.83 9.20
N LEU A 59 -15.66 -3.22 10.19
CA LEU A 59 -15.47 -2.45 11.42
C LEU A 59 -14.83 -1.08 11.15
N THR A 60 -13.80 -1.04 10.31
CA THR A 60 -13.10 0.21 9.96
C THR A 60 -13.97 1.12 9.09
N PHE A 61 -14.73 0.55 8.16
CA PHE A 61 -15.74 1.28 7.38
C PHE A 61 -16.81 1.89 8.27
N LEU A 62 -17.37 1.11 9.20
CA LEU A 62 -18.40 1.58 10.13
C LEU A 62 -17.83 2.65 11.06
N SER A 63 -16.58 2.50 11.51
CA SER A 63 -15.87 3.50 12.30
C SER A 63 -15.73 4.81 11.54
N TRP A 64 -15.28 4.77 10.28
CA TRP A 64 -15.20 5.93 9.41
C TRP A 64 -16.58 6.58 9.19
N ALA A 65 -17.62 5.79 8.92
CA ALA A 65 -18.99 6.29 8.76
C ALA A 65 -19.49 7.02 10.03
N PHE A 66 -19.21 6.49 11.21
CA PHE A 66 -19.54 7.16 12.48
C PHE A 66 -18.77 8.47 12.65
N GLN A 67 -17.49 8.53 12.27
CA GLN A 67 -16.71 9.78 12.32
C GLN A 67 -17.24 10.78 11.29
N SER A 68 -17.63 10.34 10.09
CA SER A 68 -18.24 11.19 9.06
C SER A 68 -19.52 11.83 9.56
N LYS A 69 -20.39 11.06 10.24
CA LYS A 69 -21.61 11.60 10.86
C LYS A 69 -21.28 12.66 11.92
N LYS A 70 -20.34 12.39 12.83
CA LYS A 70 -19.94 13.36 13.87
C LYS A 70 -19.33 14.62 13.28
N LEU A 71 -18.49 14.47 12.25
CA LEU A 71 -17.89 15.61 11.56
C LEU A 71 -18.97 16.46 10.89
N TYR A 72 -19.94 15.82 10.24
CA TYR A 72 -21.09 16.51 9.64
C TYR A 72 -21.94 17.27 10.67
N GLU A 73 -22.28 16.64 11.80
CA GLU A 73 -23.00 17.30 12.90
C GLU A 73 -22.25 18.53 13.43
N VAL A 74 -20.93 18.41 13.57
CA VAL A 74 -20.06 19.52 13.97
C VAL A 74 -20.11 20.63 12.93
N TYR A 75 -19.93 20.33 11.64
CA TYR A 75 -20.03 21.32 10.56
C TYR A 75 -21.40 22.01 10.51
N GLN A 76 -22.49 21.27 10.66
CA GLN A 76 -23.86 21.81 10.72
C GLN A 76 -24.09 22.71 11.94
N TYR A 77 -23.47 22.39 13.07
CA TYR A 77 -23.48 23.26 14.25
C TYR A 77 -22.68 24.54 14.03
N TRP A 78 -21.55 24.45 13.33
CA TRP A 78 -20.70 25.59 13.00
C TRP A 78 -21.38 26.55 12.05
N GLN A 79 -21.92 26.05 10.94
CA GLN A 79 -22.56 26.85 9.92
C GLN A 79 -23.70 27.68 10.54
N ARG A 80 -24.51 27.07 11.41
CA ARG A 80 -25.57 27.77 12.17
C ARG A 80 -25.08 28.79 13.19
N ARG A 81 -23.82 28.76 13.63
CA ARG A 81 -23.27 29.72 14.60
C ARG A 81 -22.46 30.84 13.96
N GLU A 82 -21.83 30.56 12.83
CA GLU A 82 -21.10 31.54 12.03
C GLU A 82 -22.05 32.66 11.59
N ASP A 83 -23.30 32.31 11.26
CA ASP A 83 -24.35 33.27 10.90
C ASP A 83 -24.80 34.18 12.07
N TYR A 84 -24.58 33.77 13.34
CA TYR A 84 -25.16 34.45 14.51
C TYR A 84 -24.15 35.16 15.43
N THR A 85 -22.84 34.90 15.37
CA THR A 85 -21.95 35.26 16.50
C THR A 85 -20.51 35.70 16.17
N ILE A 86 -20.22 36.17 14.96
CA ILE A 86 -18.85 36.67 14.65
C ILE A 86 -18.45 37.89 15.50
N ASP A 87 -19.41 38.70 15.96
CA ASP A 87 -19.10 40.00 16.59
C ASP A 87 -19.13 40.05 18.13
N GLN A 88 -19.64 39.02 18.82
CA GLN A 88 -19.86 39.08 20.29
C GLN A 88 -19.24 37.95 21.13
N GLN A 89 -18.62 36.92 20.53
CA GLN A 89 -18.01 35.83 21.32
C GLN A 89 -16.58 36.12 21.73
N CYS A 90 -16.27 35.89 23.01
CA CYS A 90 -14.93 35.96 23.57
C CYS A 90 -13.93 35.06 22.80
N LYS A 91 -12.72 35.57 22.55
CA LYS A 91 -11.67 34.89 21.77
C LYS A 91 -11.32 33.49 22.30
N SER A 92 -11.41 33.27 23.61
CA SER A 92 -11.16 31.97 24.25
C SER A 92 -12.17 30.91 23.81
N THR A 93 -13.45 31.27 23.73
CA THR A 93 -14.53 30.39 23.27
C THR A 93 -14.31 30.00 21.81
N GLN A 94 -13.92 30.94 20.95
CA GLN A 94 -13.62 30.63 19.54
C GLN A 94 -12.47 29.63 19.39
N ALA A 95 -11.41 29.78 20.20
CA ALA A 95 -10.27 28.87 20.19
C ALA A 95 -10.64 27.45 20.63
N GLU A 96 -11.47 27.32 21.68
CA GLU A 96 -11.95 26.02 22.15
C GLU A 96 -12.78 25.29 21.08
N ILE A 97 -13.72 26.01 20.45
CA ILE A 97 -14.56 25.39 19.43
C ILE A 97 -13.70 25.01 18.22
N LYS A 98 -12.81 25.88 17.72
CA LYS A 98 -11.87 25.56 16.62
C LYS A 98 -11.02 24.32 16.95
N GLY A 99 -10.55 24.23 18.20
CA GLY A 99 -9.86 23.05 18.70
C GLY A 99 -10.70 21.77 18.71
N ARG A 100 -12.02 21.85 18.94
CA ARG A 100 -12.92 20.68 18.79
C ARG A 100 -13.04 20.26 17.32
N LYS A 101 -13.27 21.20 16.40
CA LYS A 101 -13.35 20.91 14.96
C LYS A 101 -12.11 20.16 14.47
N TRP A 102 -10.93 20.70 14.76
CA TRP A 102 -9.66 20.10 14.37
C TRP A 102 -9.50 18.65 14.88
N ARG A 103 -9.91 18.37 16.12
CA ARG A 103 -9.85 17.01 16.68
C ARG A 103 -10.76 16.03 15.94
N PHE A 104 -11.98 16.45 15.57
CA PHE A 104 -12.90 15.60 14.82
C PHE A 104 -12.40 15.35 13.39
N GLU A 105 -11.90 16.39 12.72
CA GLU A 105 -11.35 16.29 11.38
C GLU A 105 -10.13 15.35 11.35
N ARG A 106 -9.19 15.52 12.28
CA ARG A 106 -8.04 14.61 12.41
C ARG A 106 -8.48 13.16 12.63
N ASN A 107 -9.44 12.92 13.53
CA ASN A 107 -9.94 11.57 13.77
C ASN A 107 -10.63 10.97 12.54
N TRP A 108 -11.33 11.79 11.76
CA TRP A 108 -11.95 11.40 10.49
C TRP A 108 -10.90 10.98 9.46
N TRP A 109 -9.83 11.77 9.28
CA TRP A 109 -8.73 11.44 8.38
C TRP A 109 -8.03 10.14 8.78
N ILE A 110 -7.79 9.92 10.07
CA ILE A 110 -7.19 8.67 10.56
C ILE A 110 -8.12 7.48 10.28
N ALA A 111 -9.43 7.62 10.48
CA ALA A 111 -10.39 6.54 10.19
C ALA A 111 -10.43 6.19 8.70
N LEU A 112 -10.44 7.21 7.84
CA LEU A 112 -10.39 7.05 6.40
C LEU A 112 -9.09 6.35 5.99
N PHE A 113 -7.95 6.79 6.52
CA PHE A 113 -6.65 6.20 6.21
C PHE A 113 -6.60 4.71 6.59
N ILE A 114 -7.08 4.35 7.78
CA ILE A 114 -7.10 2.95 8.22
C ILE A 114 -7.99 2.10 7.31
N PHE A 115 -9.19 2.61 6.98
CA PHE A 115 -10.10 1.91 6.07
C PHE A 115 -9.46 1.70 4.69
N VAL A 116 -8.88 2.75 4.11
CA VAL A 116 -8.18 2.68 2.82
C VAL A 116 -7.00 1.73 2.88
N ALA A 117 -6.22 1.73 3.97
CA ALA A 117 -5.11 0.80 4.16
C ALA A 117 -5.60 -0.66 4.13
N TRP A 118 -6.69 -0.98 4.83
CA TRP A 118 -7.28 -2.32 4.79
C TRP A 118 -7.81 -2.69 3.40
N ALA A 119 -8.44 -1.75 2.70
CA ALA A 119 -8.91 -1.96 1.33
C ALA A 119 -7.75 -2.19 0.34
N MET A 120 -6.68 -1.40 0.47
CA MET A 120 -5.45 -1.56 -0.30
C MET A 120 -4.78 -2.88 -0.01
N LEU A 121 -4.69 -3.30 1.27
CA LEU A 121 -4.12 -4.59 1.64
C LEU A 121 -4.88 -5.74 0.97
N ALA A 122 -6.21 -5.73 1.01
CA ALA A 122 -7.03 -6.73 0.35
C ALA A 122 -6.80 -6.76 -1.17
N ARG A 123 -6.71 -5.59 -1.80
CA ARG A 123 -6.43 -5.47 -3.24
C ARG A 123 -5.03 -5.92 -3.62
N PHE A 124 -3.99 -5.47 -2.89
CA PHE A 124 -2.62 -5.87 -3.14
C PHE A 124 -2.41 -7.35 -2.93
N TYR A 125 -3.02 -7.95 -1.91
CA TYR A 125 -3.00 -9.40 -1.74
C TYR A 125 -3.58 -10.12 -2.96
N ALA A 126 -4.75 -9.70 -3.46
CA ALA A 126 -5.36 -10.31 -4.65
C ALA A 126 -4.44 -10.21 -5.89
N ILE A 127 -3.88 -9.03 -6.14
CA ILE A 127 -2.98 -8.78 -7.28
C ILE A 127 -1.67 -9.58 -7.15
N THR A 128 -1.08 -9.59 -5.96
CA THR A 128 0.21 -10.29 -5.73
C THR A 128 0.09 -11.80 -5.85
N VAL A 129 -1.04 -12.37 -5.43
CA VAL A 129 -1.35 -13.78 -5.66
C VAL A 129 -1.45 -14.08 -7.16
N THR A 130 -2.22 -13.30 -7.90
CA THR A 130 -2.36 -13.52 -9.36
C THR A 130 -1.05 -13.35 -10.12
N ALA A 131 -0.22 -12.37 -9.72
CA ALA A 131 1.08 -12.15 -10.33
C ALA A 131 2.04 -13.32 -10.04
N PHE A 132 2.02 -13.84 -8.80
CA PHE A 132 2.84 -14.98 -8.41
C PHE A 132 2.44 -16.26 -9.16
N GLU A 133 1.13 -16.53 -9.30
CA GLU A 133 0.63 -17.68 -10.06
C GLU A 133 1.03 -17.60 -11.55
N LEU A 134 1.00 -16.39 -12.13
CA LEU A 134 1.42 -16.16 -13.50
C LEU A 134 2.93 -16.35 -13.69
N GLU A 135 3.75 -15.85 -12.77
CA GLU A 135 5.20 -16.09 -12.76
C GLU A 135 5.53 -17.59 -12.65
N GLU A 136 4.81 -18.34 -11.82
CA GLU A 136 5.00 -19.79 -11.67
C GLU A 136 4.56 -20.56 -12.93
N HIS A 137 3.55 -20.07 -13.64
CA HIS A 137 3.13 -20.67 -14.91
C HIS A 137 4.16 -20.42 -16.03
N ILE A 138 4.68 -19.19 -16.14
CA ILE A 138 5.74 -18.84 -17.09
C ILE A 138 7.01 -19.65 -16.81
N GLY A 139 7.41 -19.77 -15.54
CA GLY A 139 8.58 -20.56 -15.15
C GLY A 139 8.47 -22.03 -15.58
N ARG A 140 7.31 -22.66 -15.37
CA ARG A 140 7.07 -24.05 -15.80
C ARG A 140 7.11 -24.21 -17.32
N MET A 141 6.55 -23.26 -18.08
CA MET A 141 6.62 -23.30 -19.54
C MET A 141 8.07 -23.14 -20.05
N GLN A 142 8.86 -22.30 -19.42
CA GLN A 142 10.29 -22.14 -19.76
C GLN A 142 11.10 -23.40 -19.44
N GLU A 143 10.83 -24.06 -18.32
CA GLU A 143 11.46 -25.34 -17.96
C GLU A 143 11.11 -26.42 -18.99
N GLN A 144 9.83 -26.56 -19.35
CA GLN A 144 9.39 -27.52 -20.38
C GLN A 144 10.04 -27.24 -21.74
N HIS A 145 10.08 -25.98 -22.17
CA HIS A 145 10.71 -25.61 -23.43
C HIS A 145 12.23 -25.89 -23.42
N ASN A 146 12.90 -25.63 -22.29
CA ASN A 146 14.33 -25.94 -22.14
C ASN A 146 14.59 -27.44 -22.15
N GLU A 147 13.72 -28.25 -21.54
CA GLU A 147 13.79 -29.71 -21.58
C GLU A 147 13.58 -30.26 -23.01
N GLU A 148 12.61 -29.72 -23.75
CA GLU A 148 12.37 -30.04 -25.16
C GLU A 148 13.59 -29.70 -26.03
N LEU A 149 14.15 -28.50 -25.87
CA LEU A 149 15.38 -28.09 -26.57
C LEU A 149 16.55 -29.00 -26.20
N ALA A 150 16.69 -29.38 -24.94
CA ALA A 150 17.74 -30.31 -24.50
C ALA A 150 17.55 -31.71 -25.09
N ALA A 151 16.31 -32.20 -25.20
CA ALA A 151 15.99 -33.48 -25.84
C ALA A 151 16.27 -33.45 -27.35
N LEU A 152 15.86 -32.38 -28.04
CA LEU A 152 16.14 -32.17 -29.45
C LEU A 152 17.65 -32.11 -29.73
N ARG A 153 18.41 -31.36 -28.92
CA ARG A 153 19.88 -31.30 -29.02
C ARG A 153 20.51 -32.68 -28.85
N LYS A 154 20.02 -33.50 -27.92
CA LYS A 154 20.48 -34.90 -27.74
C LYS A 154 20.17 -35.76 -28.97
N GLN A 155 18.98 -35.61 -29.56
CA GLN A 155 18.57 -36.35 -30.75
C GLN A 155 19.40 -35.96 -31.99
N VAL A 156 19.63 -34.66 -32.23
CA VAL A 156 20.47 -34.17 -33.34
C VAL A 156 21.91 -34.70 -33.20
N ARG A 157 22.48 -34.65 -32.00
CA ARG A 157 23.81 -35.23 -31.73
C ARG A 157 23.86 -36.74 -31.97
N ALA A 158 22.80 -37.48 -31.65
CA ALA A 158 22.72 -38.92 -31.89
C ALA A 158 22.62 -39.28 -33.39
N LEU A 159 22.04 -38.38 -34.21
CA LEU A 159 21.92 -38.54 -35.65
C LEU A 159 23.19 -38.14 -36.43
N GLY A 160 24.29 -37.81 -35.74
CA GLY A 160 25.54 -37.38 -36.36
C GLY A 160 25.52 -35.96 -36.93
N GLY A 161 24.48 -35.17 -36.61
CA GLY A 161 24.45 -33.76 -36.93
C GLY A 161 25.38 -32.98 -35.99
N GLU A 162 26.32 -32.22 -36.55
CA GLU A 162 27.04 -31.20 -35.79
C GLU A 162 26.03 -30.13 -35.35
N VAL A 163 25.77 -30.07 -34.04
CA VAL A 163 25.07 -28.93 -33.45
C VAL A 163 26.08 -27.78 -33.49
N PRO A 164 25.78 -26.64 -34.13
CA PRO A 164 26.67 -25.49 -34.04
C PRO A 164 26.82 -25.12 -32.57
N GLU A 165 28.01 -25.37 -32.01
CA GLU A 165 28.44 -24.84 -30.73
C GLU A 165 28.68 -23.33 -30.93
N GLY A 166 27.59 -22.57 -31.01
CA GLY A 166 27.63 -21.16 -31.35
C GLY A 166 26.64 -20.36 -30.51
N GLU A 167 27.20 -19.55 -29.61
CA GLU A 167 26.61 -18.36 -28.99
C GLU A 167 25.49 -18.57 -27.96
N GLY A 168 25.91 -18.99 -26.77
CA GLY A 168 25.06 -18.95 -25.59
C GLY A 168 25.89 -18.74 -24.33
N GLY A 169 26.52 -17.57 -24.18
CA GLY A 169 27.19 -17.22 -22.94
C GLY A 169 28.05 -15.96 -23.04
N GLU A 170 27.40 -14.78 -23.10
CA GLU A 170 27.87 -13.45 -22.63
C GLU A 170 27.14 -12.34 -23.39
N ALA A 171 25.84 -12.18 -23.14
CA ALA A 171 25.11 -10.97 -23.52
C ALA A 171 23.99 -10.76 -22.49
N GLY A 172 24.35 -10.24 -21.32
CA GLY A 172 23.38 -9.94 -20.28
C GLY A 172 23.91 -9.59 -18.89
N ALA A 173 25.16 -9.11 -18.77
CA ALA A 173 25.68 -8.68 -17.47
C ALA A 173 26.38 -7.30 -17.48
N GLU A 174 26.46 -6.60 -18.61
CA GLU A 174 26.98 -5.23 -18.66
C GLU A 174 25.99 -4.32 -19.39
N ALA A 175 25.10 -3.69 -18.61
CA ALA A 175 24.41 -2.47 -19.00
C ALA A 175 24.29 -1.58 -17.76
N GLU A 176 25.30 -0.72 -17.64
CA GLU A 176 25.22 0.64 -17.13
C GLU A 176 24.63 0.84 -15.72
N GLY A 177 25.53 0.77 -14.75
CA GLY A 177 25.58 1.86 -13.77
C GLY A 177 25.97 3.14 -14.49
N ALA A 178 24.99 3.99 -14.79
CA ALA A 178 25.21 5.40 -15.06
C ALA A 178 25.11 6.13 -13.71
N GLU A 179 26.27 6.52 -13.20
CA GLU A 179 26.42 7.60 -12.24
C GLU A 179 25.75 8.86 -12.81
N GLU A 180 24.64 9.30 -12.22
CA GLU A 180 24.17 10.67 -12.39
C GLU A 180 24.81 11.51 -11.28
N GLU A 181 25.89 12.19 -11.68
CA GLU A 181 26.64 13.15 -10.90
C GLU A 181 25.74 14.32 -10.43
N PRO A 182 25.91 14.80 -9.18
CA PRO A 182 25.08 15.87 -8.63
C PRO A 182 25.40 17.21 -9.29
N ALA A 183 24.41 17.80 -9.97
CA ALA A 183 24.45 19.19 -10.40
C ALA A 183 24.60 20.13 -9.18
N LYS A 184 25.81 20.68 -9.03
CA LYS A 184 26.09 21.92 -8.30
C LYS A 184 25.76 23.13 -9.19
N GLU A 185 25.59 24.26 -8.52
CA GLU A 185 25.52 25.65 -9.01
C GLU A 185 24.12 26.09 -9.54
N GLU A 186 23.47 27.14 -9.02
CA GLU A 186 24.00 28.39 -8.44
C GLU A 186 23.01 29.02 -7.42
N PRO A 187 23.51 29.83 -6.47
CA PRO A 187 22.70 30.65 -5.58
C PRO A 187 22.44 32.04 -6.21
N ALA A 188 21.18 32.39 -6.45
CA ALA A 188 20.79 33.75 -6.80
C ALA A 188 20.02 34.41 -5.65
N SER A 189 20.77 35.22 -4.91
CA SER A 189 20.34 36.33 -4.06
C SER A 189 19.23 37.18 -4.70
N SER A 190 18.15 37.46 -3.97
CA SER A 190 17.72 38.84 -3.64
C SER A 190 16.43 38.87 -2.82
N GLU A 191 16.54 39.16 -1.52
CA GLU A 191 15.62 40.04 -0.79
C GLU A 191 15.82 41.50 -1.26
N PRO A 192 15.05 42.51 -0.80
CA PRO A 192 13.69 42.56 -0.28
C PRO A 192 12.83 43.63 -1.01
N LYS A 193 11.50 43.63 -0.84
CA LYS A 193 10.74 44.89 -0.92
C LYS A 193 9.56 44.92 0.05
N LYS A 194 9.81 45.71 1.08
CA LYS A 194 8.89 46.32 2.04
C LYS A 194 8.15 47.43 1.31
N ASP A 195 6.82 47.47 1.34
CA ASP A 195 6.06 48.71 1.21
C ASP A 195 4.65 48.56 1.81
N ARG A 196 4.44 49.39 2.84
CA ARG A 196 3.21 49.95 3.45
C ARG A 196 2.02 49.06 3.78
#